data_AF-A0A2V2BP35-F1
#
_entry.id   AF-A0A2V2BP35-F1
#
_cell.length_a   1.000
_cell.length_b   1.000
_cell.length_c   1.000
_cell.angle_alpha   90.00
_cell.angle_beta   90.00
_cell.angle_gamma   90.00
#
_symmetry.space_group_name_H-M   'P 1'
#
loop_
_entity.id
_entity.type
_entity.pdbx_description
1 polymer ?
#
loop_
_entity_poly.entity_id
_entity_poly.type
_entity_poly.pdbx_seq_one_letter_code
_entity_poly.pdbx_strand_id
1 'polypeptide(L)'
;MKVRVKITSILNRNSETTSFLVFGKRVVLRNSDFKFGKKSSIIIERDIAVRNGLCWKLLFHFPPRIAPVFNQSCIDELRFRSEEGC
;
A
#
# COMPACT_ATOMS: atom_id res chain seq x y z
N MET A 1 10.66 -0.08 7.99
CA MET A 1 10.02 -0.96 6.97
C MET A 1 9.32 -0.09 5.96
N LYS A 2 9.57 -0.29 4.66
CA LYS A 2 9.00 0.57 3.61
C LYS A 2 7.66 0.09 3.10
N VAL A 3 6.77 1.06 2.87
CA VAL A 3 5.39 0.83 2.43
C VAL A 3 5.09 1.71 1.22
N ARG A 4 4.12 1.29 0.42
CA ARG A 4 3.63 2.04 -0.74
C ARG A 4 2.32 2.74 -0.39
N VAL A 5 2.27 4.04 -0.60
CA VAL A 5 1.07 4.88 -0.49
C VAL A 5 0.67 5.32 -1.89
N LYS A 6 -0.60 5.11 -2.26
CA LYS A 6 -1.14 5.71 -3.50
C LYS A 6 -1.43 7.19 -3.25
N ILE A 7 -1.03 8.03 -4.20
CA ILE A 7 -1.32 9.46 -4.19
C ILE A 7 -2.34 9.78 -5.27
N THR A 8 -3.20 10.74 -5.01
CA THR A 8 -4.15 11.28 -5.99
C THR A 8 -3.44 12.26 -6.91
N SER A 9 -2.67 13.19 -6.35
CA SER A 9 -1.92 14.18 -7.12
C SER A 9 -0.76 14.77 -6.30
N ILE A 10 0.16 15.44 -7.00
CA ILE A 10 1.21 16.27 -6.40
C ILE A 10 0.69 17.72 -6.46
N LEU A 11 0.59 18.38 -5.31
CA LEU A 11 0.03 19.72 -5.21
C LEU A 11 1.11 20.80 -5.38
N ASN A 12 2.26 20.61 -4.75
CA ASN A 12 3.38 21.53 -4.80
C ASN A 12 4.68 20.77 -4.53
N ARG A 13 5.77 21.19 -5.15
CA ARG A 13 7.11 20.63 -4.95
C ARG A 13 8.12 21.77 -4.90
N ASN A 14 8.82 21.88 -3.78
CA ASN A 14 9.95 22.80 -3.62
C ASN A 14 11.24 22.00 -3.37
N SER A 15 12.35 22.71 -3.13
CA SER A 15 13.68 22.11 -2.96
C SER A 15 13.74 21.14 -1.77
N GLU A 16 12.98 21.40 -0.70
CA GLU A 16 13.07 20.65 0.56
C GLU A 16 11.93 19.66 0.77
N THR A 17 10.73 19.99 0.29
CA THR A 17 9.48 19.29 0.60
C THR A 17 8.59 19.12 -0.63
N THR A 18 7.72 18.12 -0.57
CA THR A 18 6.66 17.91 -1.55
C THR A 18 5.32 17.75 -0.83
N SER A 19 4.31 18.48 -1.33
CA SER A 19 2.92 18.38 -0.90
C SER A 19 2.16 17.42 -1.80
N PHE A 20 1.52 16.43 -1.20
CA PHE A 20 0.71 15.41 -1.88
C PHE A 20 -0.76 15.54 -1.47
N LEU A 21 -1.65 15.18 -2.40
CA LEU A 21 -3.02 14.83 -2.09
C LEU A 21 -3.12 13.31 -2.02
N VAL A 22 -3.51 12.78 -0.87
CA VAL A 22 -3.67 11.35 -0.58
C VAL A 22 -5.12 11.10 -0.18
N PHE A 23 -5.96 10.65 -1.12
CA PHE A 23 -7.38 10.36 -0.87
C PHE A 23 -8.12 11.51 -0.15
N GLY A 24 -7.94 12.74 -0.63
CA GLY A 24 -8.56 13.94 -0.04
C GLY A 24 -7.79 14.55 1.13
N LYS A 25 -6.76 13.87 1.66
CA LYS A 25 -5.89 14.40 2.71
C LYS A 25 -4.65 15.05 2.11
N ARG A 26 -4.37 16.30 2.49
CA ARG A 26 -3.09 16.95 2.18
C ARG A 26 -2.00 16.44 3.11
N VAL A 27 -0.86 16.04 2.54
CA VAL A 27 0.31 15.56 3.29
C VAL A 27 1.55 16.26 2.78
N VAL A 28 2.37 16.78 3.67
CA VAL A 28 3.66 17.40 3.34
C VAL A 28 4.78 16.50 3.85
N LEU A 29 5.68 16.10 2.96
CA LEU A 29 6.83 15.26 3.28
C LEU A 29 8.12 15.95 2.85
N ARG A 30 9.22 15.70 3.57
CA ARG A 30 10.54 16.10 3.07
C ARG A 30 10.91 15.24 1.86
N ASN A 31 11.65 15.81 0.92
CA ASN A 31 12.07 15.11 -0.30
C ASN A 31 12.98 13.90 0.00
N SER A 32 13.62 13.86 1.17
CA SER A 32 14.38 12.71 1.68
C SER A 32 13.52 11.55 2.15
N ASP A 33 12.28 11.82 2.55
CA ASP A 33 11.44 10.88 3.30
C ASP A 33 10.65 9.93 2.39
N PHE A 34 10.64 10.19 1.09
CA PHE A 34 9.91 9.42 0.12
C PHE A 34 10.70 9.17 -1.16
N LYS A 35 10.33 8.10 -1.86
CA LYS A 35 10.73 7.87 -3.26
C LYS A 35 9.48 7.73 -4.12
N PHE A 36 9.52 8.25 -5.34
CA PHE A 36 8.45 8.00 -6.29
C PHE A 36 8.42 6.52 -6.70
N GLY A 37 7.24 5.92 -6.63
CA GLY A 37 6.95 4.59 -7.13
C GLY A 37 6.19 4.63 -8.45
N LYS A 38 5.83 3.46 -8.99
CA LYS A 38 5.00 3.33 -10.20
C LYS A 38 3.52 3.68 -9.90
N LYS A 39 2.76 4.06 -10.93
CA LYS A 39 1.29 4.26 -10.87
C LYS A 39 0.84 5.24 -9.77
N SER A 40 1.37 6.46 -9.78
CA SER A 40 1.01 7.51 -8.81
C SER A 40 1.10 7.02 -7.37
N SER A 41 2.27 6.50 -7.01
CA SER A 41 2.52 6.07 -5.64
C SER A 41 3.84 6.62 -5.13
N ILE A 42 3.93 6.74 -3.81
CA ILE A 42 5.17 7.06 -3.11
C ILE A 42 5.53 5.90 -2.18
N ILE A 43 6.82 5.72 -2.00
CA ILE A 43 7.41 4.75 -1.08
C ILE A 43 7.94 5.53 0.11
N ILE A 44 7.44 5.23 1.30
CA ILE A 44 7.82 5.89 2.55
C ILE A 44 8.07 4.85 3.65
N GLU A 45 8.71 5.26 4.75
CA GLU A 45 8.76 4.43 5.94
C GLU A 45 7.37 4.27 6.56
N ARG A 46 7.08 3.07 7.07
CA ARG A 46 5.79 2.74 7.71
C ARG A 46 5.43 3.73 8.80
N ASP A 47 6.40 4.15 9.62
CA ASP A 47 6.13 5.05 10.74
C ASP A 47 5.66 6.43 10.26
N ILE A 48 6.18 6.90 9.12
CA ILE A 48 5.70 8.13 8.48
C ILE A 48 4.26 7.95 8.02
N ALA A 49 3.95 6.80 7.41
CA ALA A 49 2.61 6.48 6.95
C ALA A 49 1.60 6.40 8.12
N VAL A 50 1.98 5.77 9.22
CA VAL A 50 1.14 5.62 10.43
C VAL A 50 0.94 6.96 11.13
N ARG A 51 2.00 7.75 11.33
CA ARG A 51 1.89 9.10 11.94
C ARG A 51 0.99 10.03 11.14
N ASN A 52 1.00 9.91 9.81
CA ASN A 52 0.14 10.70 8.94
C ASN A 52 -1.22 10.03 8.67
N GLY A 53 -1.53 8.88 9.27
CA GLY A 53 -2.80 8.16 9.07
C GLY A 53 -3.08 7.82 7.60
N LEU A 54 -2.05 7.40 6.85
CA LEU A 54 -2.15 7.10 5.42
C LEU A 54 -2.48 5.63 5.21
N CYS A 55 -3.33 5.34 4.22
CA CYS A 55 -3.52 3.97 3.75
C CYS A 55 -2.31 3.52 2.93
N TRP A 56 -1.73 2.38 3.28
CA TRP A 56 -0.53 1.85 2.62
C TRP A 56 -0.59 0.35 2.39
N LYS A 57 0.25 -0.13 1.47
CA LYS A 57 0.49 -1.56 1.20
C LYS A 57 1.96 -1.89 1.45
N LEU A 58 2.24 -3.10 1.95
CA LEU A 58 3.62 -3.60 2.03
C LEU A 58 4.21 -3.72 0.62
N LEU A 59 5.49 -3.39 0.49
CA LEU A 59 6.19 -3.54 -0.80
C LEU A 59 6.43 -5.00 -1.18
N PHE A 60 6.47 -5.89 -0.20
CA PHE A 60 6.67 -7.31 -0.38
C PHE A 60 5.46 -8.07 0.15
N HIS A 61 4.70 -8.69 -0.74
CA HIS A 61 3.89 -9.86 -0.40
C HIS A 61 4.82 -11.07 -0.52
N PHE A 62 5.65 -11.32 0.49
CA PHE A 62 6.00 -12.70 0.76
C PHE A 62 4.80 -13.24 1.55
N PRO A 63 3.99 -14.16 0.99
CA PRO A 63 3.05 -14.87 1.85
C PRO A 63 3.86 -15.48 2.99
N PRO A 64 3.34 -15.47 4.23
CA PRO A 64 4.03 -16.15 5.32
C PRO A 64 4.35 -17.57 4.85
N ARG A 65 5.57 -18.06 5.14
CA ARG A 65 5.89 -19.48 4.92
C ARG A 65 4.93 -20.28 5.80
N ILE A 66 3.88 -20.82 5.18
CA ILE A 66 3.00 -21.78 5.83
C ILE A 66 3.76 -23.09 5.82
N ALA A 67 4.23 -23.53 6.99
CA ALA A 67 4.77 -24.88 7.12
C ALA A 67 3.62 -25.87 6.86
N PRO A 68 3.85 -26.96 6.10
CA PRO A 68 2.83 -27.97 5.92
C PRO A 68 2.50 -28.59 7.30
N VAL A 69 1.25 -28.44 7.74
CA VAL A 69 0.73 -29.12 8.93
C VAL A 69 -0.06 -30.33 8.44
N PHE A 70 0.31 -31.52 8.90
CA PHE A 70 -0.45 -32.73 8.62
C PHE A 70 -1.89 -32.57 9.17
N ASN A 71 -2.90 -32.96 8.39
CA ASN A 71 -4.34 -32.86 8.67
C ASN A 71 -4.97 -31.45 8.62
N GLN A 72 -4.33 -30.45 8.00
CA GLN A 72 -5.00 -29.17 7.75
C GLN A 72 -5.93 -29.26 6.54
N SER A 73 -7.19 -28.89 6.71
CA SER A 73 -8.17 -28.81 5.61
C SER A 73 -7.73 -27.77 4.58
N CYS A 74 -7.53 -28.17 3.32
CA CYS A 74 -7.36 -27.20 2.23
C CYS A 74 -8.67 -26.42 2.05
N ILE A 75 -8.59 -25.09 2.13
CA ILE A 75 -9.71 -24.25 1.69
C ILE A 75 -9.68 -24.25 0.16
N ASP A 76 -10.33 -25.24 -0.45
CA ASP A 76 -10.56 -25.34 -1.90
C ASP A 76 -11.72 -24.45 -2.39
N GLU A 77 -12.24 -23.57 -1.51
CA GLU A 77 -13.48 -22.82 -1.73
C GLU A 77 -13.28 -21.43 -2.38
N LEU A 78 -12.26 -21.25 -3.22
CA LEU A 78 -12.20 -20.12 -4.17
C LEU A 78 -12.71 -20.51 -5.57
N ARG A 79 -13.59 -21.51 -5.67
CA ARG A 79 -14.45 -21.66 -6.83
C ARG A 79 -15.59 -20.65 -6.72
N PHE A 80 -15.41 -19.49 -7.35
CA PHE A 80 -16.54 -18.63 -7.68
C PHE A 80 -17.53 -19.46 -8.49
N ARG A 81 -18.65 -19.87 -7.88
CA ARG A 81 -19.80 -20.36 -8.64
C ARG A 81 -20.29 -19.15 -9.45
N SER A 82 -20.28 -19.27 -10.77
CA SER A 82 -21.06 -18.38 -11.62
C SER A 82 -22.53 -18.55 -11.25
N GLU A 83 -23.16 -17.50 -10.74
CA GLU A 83 -24.60 -17.40 -10.71
C GLU A 83 -25.07 -17.23 -12.16
N GLU A 84 -25.42 -18.33 -12.84
CA GLU A 84 -26.35 -18.28 -13.95
C GLU A 84 -27.65 -18.92 -13.46
N GLY A 85 -28.64 -18.04 -13.29
CA GLY A 85 -29.97 -18.34 -12.79
C GLY A 85 -30.80 -19.15 -13.79
N CYS A 86 -31.77 -19.86 -13.21
CA CYS A 86 -32.91 -20.45 -13.91
C CYS A 86 -33.81 -19.41 -14.56
#